data_AF-A0A242BUE3-F1
#
_entry.id   AF-A0A242BUE3-F1
#
_cell.length_a   1.000
_cell.length_b   1.000
_cell.length_c   1.000
_cell.angle_alpha   90.00
_cell.angle_beta   90.00
_cell.angle_gamma   90.00
#
_symmetry.space_group_name_H-M   'P 1'
#
loop_
_entity.id
_entity.type
_entity.pdbx_description
1 polymer ?
#
loop_
_entity_poly.entity_id
_entity_poly.type
_entity_poly.pdbx_seq_one_letter_code
_entity_poly.pdbx_strand_id
1 'polypeptide(L)'
;MAVRDNLSLVCGSPELEQVNTELVSRWNNALVFVSYLRQYQTFDDYVHVVIYTRNDSNFTTNNLLVVSDLVLGVSDPSVDGFEALMNLDEHVSFLAGELRDLFTGDSYVRAKVAFLGNKVAHNTDVSRQFKQVIAEKP
;
A
#
# COMPACT_ATOMS: atom_id res chain seq x y z
N MET A 1 18.60 -8.38 17.75
CA MET A 1 18.24 -7.24 16.89
C MET A 1 17.90 -6.08 17.81
N ALA A 2 18.77 -5.07 17.91
CA ALA A 2 18.51 -3.94 18.82
C ALA A 2 17.57 -2.98 18.10
N VAL A 3 16.30 -2.99 18.50
CA VAL A 3 15.35 -1.96 18.08
C VAL A 3 15.74 -0.68 18.83
N ARG A 4 15.91 0.43 18.11
CA ARG A 4 16.28 1.72 18.70
C ARG A 4 15.13 2.28 19.52
N ASP A 5 15.44 3.14 20.49
CA ASP A 5 14.41 3.93 21.18
C ASP A 5 13.55 4.67 20.14
N ASN A 6 12.23 4.63 20.32
CA ASN A 6 11.19 5.18 19.41
C ASN A 6 10.97 4.41 18.09
N LEU A 7 11.54 3.23 17.94
CA LEU A 7 11.18 2.31 16.85
C LEU A 7 10.57 1.06 17.48
N SER A 8 9.48 0.57 16.90
CA SER A 8 8.94 -0.76 17.17
C SER A 8 8.85 -1.50 15.84
N LEU A 9 9.04 -2.81 15.87
CA LEU A 9 8.95 -3.63 14.68
C LEU A 9 8.01 -4.81 14.92
N VAL A 10 7.00 -4.92 14.05
CA VAL A 10 6.24 -6.14 13.87
C VAL A 10 6.89 -6.91 12.72
N CYS A 11 7.49 -8.05 13.03
CA CYS A 11 8.13 -8.88 12.02
C CYS A 11 7.08 -9.58 11.15
N GLY A 12 7.32 -9.63 9.83
CA GLY A 12 6.58 -10.54 8.96
C GLY A 12 6.88 -11.99 9.34
N SER A 13 5.92 -12.88 9.07
CA SER A 13 6.11 -14.31 9.30
C SER A 13 5.52 -15.16 8.17
N PRO A 14 6.02 -16.38 7.95
CA PRO A 14 5.51 -17.29 6.92
C PRO A 14 4.01 -17.59 7.05
N GLU A 15 3.48 -17.49 8.26
CA GLU A 15 2.06 -17.69 8.57
C GLU A 15 1.14 -16.68 7.86
N LEU A 16 1.67 -15.56 7.35
CA LEU A 16 0.90 -14.64 6.50
C LEU A 16 0.36 -15.31 5.23
N GLU A 17 1.01 -16.36 4.73
CA GLU A 17 0.50 -17.11 3.58
C GLU A 17 -0.76 -17.93 3.95
N GLN A 18 -0.82 -18.43 5.18
CA GLN A 18 -2.03 -19.08 5.71
C GLN A 18 -3.15 -18.07 5.90
N VAL A 19 -2.83 -16.89 6.45
CA VAL A 19 -3.80 -15.78 6.56
C VAL A 19 -4.37 -15.43 5.20
N ASN A 20 -3.53 -15.32 4.16
CA ASN A 20 -4.00 -15.05 2.81
C ASN A 20 -4.98 -16.13 2.31
N THR A 21 -4.72 -17.40 2.60
CA THR A 21 -5.61 -18.54 2.26
C THR A 21 -6.94 -18.45 3.00
N GLU A 22 -6.93 -18.09 4.29
CA GLU A 22 -8.17 -17.89 5.07
C GLU A 22 -9.00 -16.73 4.55
N LEU A 23 -8.35 -15.65 4.11
CA LEU A 23 -9.02 -14.46 3.58
C LEU A 23 -9.84 -14.78 2.33
N VAL A 24 -9.39 -15.69 1.46
CA VAL A 24 -10.13 -16.11 0.24
C VAL A 24 -11.58 -16.48 0.54
N SER A 25 -11.82 -17.14 1.68
CA SER A 25 -13.14 -17.64 2.08
C SER A 25 -14.07 -16.58 2.68
N ARG A 26 -13.57 -15.38 2.98
CA ARG A 26 -14.33 -14.33 3.66
C ARG A 26 -14.98 -13.38 2.65
N TRP A 27 -16.19 -12.92 2.95
CA TRP A 27 -16.86 -11.92 2.13
C TRP A 27 -16.21 -10.53 2.26
N ASN A 28 -15.72 -10.19 3.46
CA ASN A 28 -15.04 -8.94 3.75
C ASN A 28 -13.52 -9.07 3.67
N ASN A 29 -13.02 -9.90 2.74
CA ASN A 29 -11.62 -10.34 2.68
C ASN A 29 -10.58 -9.21 2.59
N ALA A 30 -10.93 -8.01 2.12
CA ALA A 30 -10.06 -6.83 2.08
C ALA A 30 -10.27 -5.84 3.25
N LEU A 31 -11.22 -6.09 4.15
CA LEU A 31 -11.61 -5.19 5.25
C LEU A 31 -11.33 -5.79 6.64
N VAL A 32 -10.65 -6.92 6.71
CA VAL A 32 -10.37 -7.62 7.98
C VAL A 32 -9.43 -6.77 8.84
N PHE A 33 -8.38 -6.20 8.27
CA PHE A 33 -7.44 -5.38 9.03
C PHE A 33 -8.05 -4.04 9.45
N VAL A 34 -8.89 -3.44 8.60
CA VAL A 34 -9.71 -2.27 8.98
C VAL A 34 -10.56 -2.59 10.20
N SER A 35 -11.22 -3.75 10.20
CA SER A 35 -12.08 -4.18 11.31
C SER A 35 -11.28 -4.37 12.60
N TYR A 36 -10.07 -4.92 12.51
CA TYR A 36 -9.15 -5.04 13.64
C TYR A 36 -8.76 -3.66 14.21
N LEU A 37 -8.30 -2.73 13.37
CA LEU A 37 -7.90 -1.38 13.81
C LEU A 37 -9.04 -0.59 14.47
N ARG A 38 -10.30 -0.88 14.10
CA ARG A 38 -11.47 -0.27 14.76
C ARG A 38 -11.79 -0.85 16.13
N GLN A 39 -11.38 -2.08 16.40
CA GLN A 39 -11.65 -2.78 17.66
C GLN A 39 -10.51 -2.62 18.66
N TYR A 40 -9.28 -2.43 18.17
CA TYR A 40 -8.08 -2.42 18.99
C TYR A 40 -7.26 -1.17 18.74
N GLN A 41 -6.77 -0.56 19.83
CA GLN A 41 -5.92 0.63 19.84
C GLN A 41 -4.44 0.31 19.61
N THR A 42 -4.16 -0.72 18.79
CA THR A 42 -2.84 -1.35 18.66
C THR A 42 -1.74 -0.35 18.28
N PHE A 43 -2.10 0.70 17.53
CA PHE A 43 -1.16 1.67 17.00
C PHE A 43 -1.40 3.11 17.49
N ASP A 44 -2.30 3.33 18.46
CA ASP A 44 -2.71 4.68 18.88
C ASP A 44 -1.55 5.52 19.47
N ASP A 45 -0.55 4.86 20.07
CA ASP A 45 0.64 5.52 20.63
C ASP A 45 1.71 5.87 19.58
N TYR A 46 1.50 5.50 18.31
CA TYR A 46 2.45 5.74 17.22
C TYR A 46 2.02 6.92 16.37
N VAL A 47 2.92 7.88 16.19
CA VAL A 47 2.70 9.01 15.27
C VAL A 47 2.65 8.53 13.81
N HIS A 48 3.43 7.51 13.49
CA HIS A 48 3.50 6.93 12.14
C HIS A 48 3.59 5.40 12.21
N VAL A 49 2.84 4.74 11.33
CA VAL A 49 2.96 3.32 11.04
C VAL A 49 3.46 3.18 9.61
N VAL A 50 4.59 2.50 9.41
CA VAL A 50 5.14 2.22 8.09
C VAL A 50 4.93 0.75 7.78
N ILE A 51 4.21 0.48 6.70
CA ILE A 51 3.92 -0.87 6.24
C ILE A 51 4.82 -1.18 5.04
N TYR A 52 5.59 -2.26 5.15
CA TYR A 52 6.36 -2.81 4.03
C TYR A 52 5.70 -4.10 3.55
N THR A 53 5.32 -4.15 2.28
CA THR A 53 4.58 -5.28 1.68
C THR A 53 5.22 -5.76 0.38
N ARG A 54 4.77 -6.93 -0.10
CA ARG A 54 5.09 -7.46 -1.43
C ARG A 54 4.45 -6.59 -2.52
N ASN A 55 5.05 -6.58 -3.71
CA ASN A 55 4.45 -5.99 -4.90
C ASN A 55 3.50 -6.98 -5.57
N ASP A 56 2.34 -7.20 -4.96
CA ASP A 56 1.29 -8.07 -5.47
C ASP A 56 -0.12 -7.52 -5.12
N SER A 57 -1.16 -8.21 -5.58
CA SER A 57 -2.56 -7.86 -5.32
C SER A 57 -3.27 -8.90 -4.43
N ASN A 58 -2.52 -9.62 -3.60
CA ASN A 58 -3.08 -10.64 -2.72
C ASN A 58 -3.99 -10.02 -1.63
N PHE A 59 -4.81 -10.81 -0.94
CA PHE A 59 -5.75 -10.28 0.05
C PHE A 59 -5.06 -9.62 1.23
N THR A 60 -3.92 -10.14 1.67
CA THR A 60 -3.12 -9.51 2.74
C THR A 60 -2.63 -8.12 2.29
N THR A 61 -2.05 -8.01 1.10
CA THR A 61 -1.61 -6.73 0.52
C THR A 61 -2.78 -5.78 0.36
N ASN A 62 -3.94 -6.25 -0.11
CA ASN A 62 -5.13 -5.41 -0.22
C ASN A 62 -5.59 -4.88 1.14
N ASN A 63 -5.59 -5.69 2.20
CA ASN A 63 -5.91 -5.19 3.55
C ASN A 63 -4.94 -4.08 3.98
N LEU A 64 -3.65 -4.21 3.66
CA LEU A 64 -2.63 -3.22 3.99
C LEU A 64 -2.81 -1.92 3.17
N LEU A 65 -3.16 -2.03 1.89
CA LEU A 65 -3.47 -0.87 1.04
C LEU A 65 -4.72 -0.13 1.54
N VAL A 66 -5.79 -0.87 1.89
CA VAL A 66 -7.06 -0.28 2.32
C VAL A 66 -6.94 0.53 3.61
N VAL A 67 -6.15 0.07 4.59
CA VAL A 67 -5.97 0.79 5.87
C VAL A 67 -5.04 2.01 5.75
N SER A 68 -4.31 2.14 4.66
CA SER A 68 -3.27 3.17 4.52
C SER A 68 -3.89 4.54 4.20
N ASP A 69 -3.34 5.59 4.79
CA ASP A 69 -3.64 6.97 4.40
C ASP A 69 -2.84 7.39 3.15
N LEU A 70 -1.62 6.88 3.02
CA LEU A 70 -0.69 7.15 1.92
C LEU A 70 0.00 5.86 1.49
N VAL A 71 -0.02 5.58 0.20
CA VAL A 71 0.68 4.47 -0.45
C VAL A 71 1.78 5.04 -1.33
N LEU A 72 3.02 4.63 -1.06
CA LEU A 72 4.18 5.07 -1.80
C LEU A 72 4.61 3.99 -2.81
N GLY A 73 4.40 4.26 -4.10
CA GLY A 73 4.95 3.45 -5.18
C GLY A 73 6.42 3.81 -5.40
N VAL A 74 7.34 2.89 -5.10
CA VAL A 74 8.79 3.14 -5.23
C VAL A 74 9.34 2.36 -6.42
N SER A 75 9.94 3.05 -7.39
CA SER A 75 10.50 2.40 -8.58
C SER A 75 11.72 3.10 -9.16
N ASP A 76 12.59 2.34 -9.84
CA ASP A 76 13.62 2.87 -10.72
C ASP A 76 13.05 3.39 -12.05
N PRO A 77 13.80 4.25 -12.78
CA PRO A 77 13.37 4.81 -14.06
C PRO A 77 13.52 3.78 -15.19
N SER A 78 12.71 2.72 -15.13
CA SER A 78 12.58 1.69 -16.17
C SER A 78 11.13 1.62 -16.67
N VAL A 79 10.92 1.00 -17.82
CA VAL A 79 9.57 0.79 -18.40
C VAL A 79 8.74 -0.08 -17.47
N ASP A 80 9.26 -1.25 -17.08
CA ASP A 80 8.61 -2.16 -16.13
C ASP A 80 8.30 -1.47 -14.80
N GLY A 81 9.22 -0.64 -14.33
CA GLY A 81 9.05 0.15 -13.12
C GLY A 81 7.89 1.15 -13.23
N PHE A 82 7.80 1.85 -14.35
CA PHE A 82 6.71 2.77 -14.63
C PHE A 82 5.36 2.05 -14.75
N GLU A 83 5.31 0.92 -15.46
CA GLU A 83 4.11 0.10 -15.57
C GLU A 83 3.64 -0.39 -14.19
N ALA A 84 4.57 -0.82 -13.32
CA ALA A 84 4.24 -1.22 -11.96
C ALA A 84 3.64 -0.07 -11.13
N LEU A 85 4.14 1.15 -11.28
CA LEU A 85 3.56 2.33 -10.60
C LEU A 85 2.14 2.64 -11.09
N MET A 86 1.89 2.53 -12.40
CA MET A 86 0.54 2.72 -12.96
C MET A 86 -0.42 1.63 -12.48
N ASN A 87 0.02 0.37 -12.49
CA ASN A 87 -0.79 -0.75 -12.00
C ASN A 87 -1.14 -0.59 -10.51
N LEU A 88 -0.22 -0.07 -9.69
CA LEU A 88 -0.50 0.22 -8.29
C LEU A 88 -1.59 1.29 -8.13
N ASP A 89 -1.48 2.40 -8.87
CA ASP A 89 -2.45 3.50 -8.86
C ASP A 89 -3.85 3.04 -9.31
N GLU A 90 -3.90 2.28 -10.39
CA GLU A 90 -5.13 1.68 -10.90
C GLU A 90 -5.74 0.69 -9.90
N HIS A 91 -4.91 -0.14 -9.26
CA HIS A 91 -5.39 -1.13 -8.30
C HIS A 91 -5.93 -0.49 -7.02
N VAL A 92 -5.28 0.55 -6.49
CA VAL A 92 -5.80 1.30 -5.33
C VAL A 92 -7.11 2.02 -5.70
N SER A 93 -7.19 2.59 -6.91
CA SER A 93 -8.41 3.21 -7.42
C SER A 93 -9.55 2.20 -7.59
N PHE A 94 -9.24 0.99 -8.08
CA PHE A 94 -10.18 -0.12 -8.16
C PHE A 94 -10.71 -0.51 -6.77
N LEU A 95 -9.82 -0.69 -5.79
CA LEU A 95 -10.23 -1.00 -4.41
C LEU A 95 -11.14 0.10 -3.83
N ALA A 96 -10.84 1.38 -4.08
CA ALA A 96 -11.68 2.51 -3.66
C ALA A 96 -13.04 2.57 -4.39
N GLY A 97 -13.09 2.05 -5.62
CA GLY A 97 -14.31 1.88 -6.40
C GLY A 97 -15.22 0.80 -5.83
N GLU A 98 -14.65 -0.36 -5.52
CA GLU A 98 -15.39 -1.57 -5.11
C GLU A 98 -15.74 -1.58 -3.63
N LEU A 99 -14.83 -1.13 -2.77
CA LEU A 99 -15.00 -1.20 -1.32
C LEU A 99 -15.74 0.05 -0.83
N ARG A 100 -17.05 0.08 -1.04
CA ARG A 100 -17.93 1.18 -0.64
C ARG A 100 -18.97 0.76 0.38
N ASP A 101 -19.34 1.69 1.25
CA ASP A 101 -20.50 1.53 2.11
C ASP A 101 -21.78 1.48 1.25
N LEU A 102 -22.62 0.47 1.48
CA LEU A 102 -23.82 0.22 0.67
C LEU A 102 -24.92 1.27 0.87
N PHE A 103 -24.91 1.98 2.00
CA PHE A 103 -25.93 2.95 2.35
C PHE A 103 -25.49 4.38 2.05
N THR A 104 -24.21 4.72 2.30
CA THR A 104 -23.69 6.07 2.07
C THR A 104 -22.99 6.22 0.73
N GLY A 105 -22.48 5.13 0.15
CA GLY A 105 -21.65 5.12 -1.06
C GLY A 105 -20.20 5.55 -0.84
N ASP A 106 -19.82 5.85 0.41
CA ASP A 106 -18.48 6.30 0.77
C ASP A 106 -17.47 5.16 0.62
N SER A 107 -16.29 5.48 0.09
CA SER A 107 -15.19 4.51 0.00
C SER A 107 -14.62 4.21 1.38
N TYR A 108 -14.39 2.92 1.66
CA TYR A 108 -13.61 2.47 2.81
C TYR A 108 -12.11 2.71 2.61
N VAL A 109 -11.66 2.88 1.38
CA VAL A 109 -10.27 3.20 1.02
C VAL A 109 -10.08 4.71 1.04
N ARG A 110 -9.15 5.18 1.86
CA ARG A 110 -8.74 6.60 1.96
C ARG A 110 -7.34 6.87 1.42
N ALA A 111 -6.64 5.80 1.01
CA ALA A 111 -5.28 5.85 0.51
C ALA A 111 -5.15 6.83 -0.65
N LYS A 112 -4.18 7.73 -0.55
CA LYS A 112 -3.64 8.47 -1.69
C LYS A 112 -2.40 7.73 -2.20
N VAL A 113 -2.21 7.68 -3.51
CA VAL A 113 -1.01 7.09 -4.12
C VAL A 113 -0.07 8.20 -4.50
N ALA A 114 1.20 8.10 -4.10
CA ALA A 114 2.26 8.98 -4.54
C ALA A 114 3.48 8.16 -4.99
N PHE A 115 4.25 8.68 -5.93
CA PHE A 115 5.40 7.97 -6.48
C PHE A 115 6.73 8.51 -5.97
N LEU A 116 7.65 7.59 -5.68
CA LEU A 116 9.00 7.89 -5.24
C LEU A 116 10.01 7.25 -6.21
N GLY A 117 10.71 8.10 -6.96
CA GLY A 117 11.78 7.65 -7.84
C GLY A 117 13.01 7.19 -7.06
N ASN A 118 13.44 5.95 -7.31
CA ASN A 118 14.65 5.37 -6.79
C ASN A 118 15.73 5.26 -7.88
N LYS A 119 17.02 5.25 -7.51
CA LYS A 119 18.15 5.07 -8.45
C LYS A 119 18.12 6.00 -9.68
N VAL A 120 17.55 7.19 -9.55
CA VAL A 120 17.38 8.12 -10.66
C VAL A 120 18.73 8.75 -11.03
N ALA A 121 19.24 8.44 -12.21
CA ALA A 121 20.51 9.00 -12.69
C ALA A 121 20.36 10.49 -13.03
N HIS A 122 21.41 11.27 -12.85
CA HIS A 122 21.35 12.71 -13.06
C HIS A 122 21.29 13.10 -14.56
N ASN A 123 21.90 12.29 -15.44
CA ASN A 123 22.24 12.68 -16.82
C ASN A 123 21.73 11.73 -17.92
N THR A 124 20.65 10.97 -17.69
CA THR A 124 20.04 10.15 -18.75
C THR A 124 18.69 10.70 -19.18
N ASP A 125 18.38 10.60 -20.47
CA ASP A 125 17.08 11.02 -21.02
C ASP A 125 15.91 10.30 -20.34
N VAL A 126 16.08 9.01 -20.08
CA VAL A 126 15.11 8.17 -19.36
C VAL A 126 14.83 8.71 -17.94
N SER A 127 15.87 9.12 -17.20
CA SER A 127 15.70 9.68 -15.86
C SER A 127 14.98 11.03 -15.87
N ARG A 128 15.18 11.85 -16.92
CA ARG A 128 14.47 13.13 -17.09
C ARG A 128 13.00 12.92 -17.42
N GLN A 129 12.72 12.01 -18.35
CA GLN A 129 11.35 11.64 -18.72
C GLN A 129 10.59 11.05 -17.53
N PHE A 130 11.20 10.09 -16.83
CA PHE A 130 10.60 9.49 -15.63
C PHE A 130 10.22 10.54 -14.58
N LYS A 131 11.12 11.51 -14.30
CA LYS A 131 10.84 12.61 -13.37
C LYS A 131 9.66 13.48 -13.80
N GLN A 132 9.54 13.77 -15.10
CA GLN A 132 8.41 14.57 -15.60
C GLN A 132 7.09 13.82 -15.38
N VAL A 133 7.06 12.54 -15.75
CA VAL A 133 5.83 11.74 -15.69
C VAL A 133 5.38 11.51 -14.24
N ILE A 134 6.29 11.19 -13.31
CA ILE A 134 5.90 11.01 -11.90
C ILE A 134 5.53 12.33 -11.21
N ALA A 135 5.98 13.49 -11.73
CA ALA A 135 5.63 14.80 -11.17
C ALA A 135 4.24 15.28 -11.62
N GLU A 136 3.72 14.75 -12.73
CA GLU A 136 2.38 15.07 -13.25
C GLU A 136 1.26 14.32 -12.50
N LYS A 137 1.59 13.26 -11.76
CA LYS A 137 0.66 12.50 -10.89
C LYS A 137 1.06 12.67 -9.40
N PRO A 138 0.55 13.71 -8.71
CA PRO A 138 0.80 13.94 -7.29
C PRO A 138 0.04 12.96 -6.38
#